data_AF-A0A744FHZ9-F1
#
_entry.id   AF-A0A744FHZ9-F1
#
_cell.length_a   1.000
_cell.length_b   1.000
_cell.length_c   1.000
_cell.angle_alpha   90.00
_cell.angle_beta   90.00
_cell.angle_gamma   90.00
#
_symmetry.space_group_name_H-M   'P 1'
#
loop_
_entity.id
_entity.type
_entity.pdbx_description
1 polymer ?
#
loop_
_entity_poly.entity_id
_entity_poly.type
_entity_poly.pdbx_seq_one_letter_code
_entity_poly.pdbx_strand_id
1 'polypeptide(L)'
;RNEGVALTLTVRQGRRGRRVKAAGRTAPRPRRTVYSLAAAFSRRSGAAAYGIYCLDAEASRYVFLATVGGLPSVMGDVAGTAEETGQALQRFLAFNTAPEGGWSITSPVDSPLPWETLVASADRRVLAASRLRPVRQGIRPLSVVAGLALLGAAAFWLWPEDVEDAPPILSDVIPATPVPAPVYLPHPWK
;
A
#
# COMPACT_ATOMS: atom_id res chain seq x y z
N ARG A 1 -17.79 -16.59 -0.19
CA ARG A 1 -17.69 -15.20 0.34
C ARG A 1 -16.56 -15.20 1.37
N ASN A 2 -15.41 -14.57 1.08
CA ASN A 2 -14.19 -14.66 1.90
C ASN A 2 -14.26 -13.69 3.10
N GLU A 3 -14.58 -14.20 4.29
CA GLU A 3 -14.75 -13.41 5.53
C GLU A 3 -13.46 -13.22 6.36
N GLY A 4 -12.29 -13.29 5.72
CA GLY A 4 -11.01 -13.09 6.40
C GLY A 4 -10.67 -11.62 6.66
N VAL A 5 -10.03 -11.32 7.79
CA VAL A 5 -9.46 -9.99 8.06
C VAL A 5 -8.25 -9.77 7.15
N ALA A 6 -8.29 -8.70 6.36
CA ALA A 6 -7.16 -8.28 5.55
C ALA A 6 -6.04 -7.72 6.44
N LEU A 7 -4.83 -8.21 6.22
CA LEU A 7 -3.62 -7.80 6.92
C LEU A 7 -2.63 -7.20 5.94
N THR A 8 -1.82 -6.25 6.40
CA THR A 8 -0.75 -5.66 5.60
C THR A 8 0.49 -5.34 6.44
N LEU A 9 1.63 -5.37 5.78
CA LEU A 9 2.93 -4.93 6.29
C LEU A 9 3.66 -4.17 5.18
N THR A 10 4.45 -3.18 5.54
CA THR A 10 5.37 -2.53 4.60
C THR A 10 6.79 -2.68 5.12
N VAL A 11 7.64 -3.36 4.35
CA VAL A 11 9.08 -3.44 4.59
C VAL A 11 9.75 -2.33 3.79
N ARG A 12 10.71 -1.64 4.41
CA ARG A 12 11.47 -0.55 3.80
C ARG A 12 12.95 -0.78 3.99
N GLN A 13 13.73 -0.46 2.98
CA GLN A 13 15.18 -0.44 3.04
C GLN A 13 15.64 1.00 3.27
N GLY A 14 16.21 1.30 4.44
CA GLY A 14 16.62 2.67 4.80
C GLY A 14 15.46 3.66 4.99
N ARG A 15 15.80 4.93 5.27
CA ARG A 15 14.81 5.99 5.62
C ARG A 15 13.98 6.47 4.43
N ARG A 16 14.56 6.47 3.22
CA ARG A 16 13.93 6.88 1.95
C ARG A 16 14.03 5.84 0.83
N GLY A 17 14.53 4.64 1.11
CA GLY A 17 14.79 3.65 0.07
C GLY A 17 13.54 2.85 -0.33
N ARG A 18 13.80 1.81 -1.13
CA ARG A 18 12.79 0.96 -1.75
C ARG A 18 11.90 0.29 -0.69
N ARG A 19 10.64 0.07 -1.06
CA ARG A 19 9.61 -0.47 -0.16
C ARG A 19 8.86 -1.61 -0.82
N VAL A 20 8.58 -2.65 -0.05
CA VAL A 20 7.75 -3.79 -0.43
C VAL A 20 6.54 -3.83 0.51
N LYS A 21 5.35 -3.94 -0.06
CA LYS A 21 4.11 -4.09 0.71
C LYS A 21 3.67 -5.54 0.63
N ALA A 22 3.57 -6.19 1.79
CA ALA A 22 2.95 -7.49 1.92
C ALA A 22 1.46 -7.30 2.26
N ALA A 23 0.63 -8.15 1.69
CA ALA A 23 -0.79 -8.25 2.00
C ALA A 23 -1.15 -9.71 2.21
N GLY A 24 -2.01 -9.98 3.18
CA GLY A 24 -2.46 -11.32 3.50
C GLY A 24 -3.86 -11.29 4.07
N ARG A 25 -4.42 -12.48 4.31
CA ARG A 25 -5.70 -12.64 4.99
C ARG A 25 -5.53 -13.63 6.13
N THR A 26 -6.25 -13.38 7.22
CA THR A 26 -6.33 -14.30 8.35
C THR A 26 -7.80 -14.52 8.72
N ALA A 27 -8.05 -15.51 9.56
CA ALA A 27 -9.40 -15.78 10.07
C ALA A 27 -9.99 -14.54 10.77
N PRO A 28 -11.33 -14.37 10.78
CA PRO A 28 -11.99 -13.13 11.22
C PRO A 28 -11.69 -12.64 12.65
N ARG A 29 -11.05 -13.44 13.50
CA ARG A 29 -10.54 -13.04 14.82
C ARG A 29 -9.26 -13.81 15.12
N PRO A 30 -8.08 -13.35 14.69
CA PRO A 30 -6.85 -14.04 15.02
C PRO A 30 -6.66 -14.00 16.54
N ARG A 31 -6.58 -15.17 17.19
CA ARG A 31 -6.37 -15.29 18.64
C ARG A 31 -5.01 -14.75 19.09
N ARG A 32 -4.09 -14.52 18.16
CA ARG A 32 -2.71 -14.08 18.42
C ARG A 32 -2.28 -13.05 17.39
N THR A 33 -1.27 -12.27 17.76
CA THR A 33 -0.61 -11.37 16.81
C THR A 33 0.06 -12.21 15.71
N VAL A 34 -0.12 -11.79 14.45
CA VAL A 34 0.47 -12.45 13.29
C VAL A 34 1.70 -11.66 12.83
N TYR A 35 2.76 -12.37 12.47
CA TYR A 35 4.03 -11.83 11.98
C TYR A 35 4.33 -12.39 10.59
N SER A 36 5.01 -11.62 9.75
CA SER A 36 5.50 -12.09 8.45
C SER A 36 6.90 -12.71 8.61
N LEU A 37 7.04 -13.99 8.25
CA LEU A 37 8.32 -14.69 8.23
C LEU A 37 9.26 -14.12 7.18
N ALA A 38 8.77 -13.83 5.97
CA ALA A 38 9.58 -13.18 4.93
C ALA A 38 10.15 -11.83 5.37
N ALA A 39 9.39 -11.03 6.12
CA ALA A 39 9.90 -9.79 6.68
C ALA A 39 10.97 -10.03 7.76
N ALA A 40 10.76 -10.98 8.67
CA ALA A 40 11.74 -11.35 9.68
C ALA A 40 13.04 -11.85 9.04
N PHE A 41 12.93 -12.75 8.07
CA PHE A 41 14.02 -13.25 7.26
C PHE A 41 14.80 -12.11 6.58
N SER A 42 14.12 -11.19 5.90
CA SER A 42 14.78 -10.08 5.19
C SER A 42 15.62 -9.17 6.06
N ARG A 43 15.27 -9.04 7.33
CA ARG A 43 16.02 -8.21 8.28
C ARG A 43 17.23 -8.92 8.86
N ARG A 44 17.27 -10.25 8.79
CA ARG A 44 18.33 -11.09 9.37
C ARG A 44 19.33 -11.58 8.33
N SER A 45 18.85 -11.98 7.17
CA SER A 45 19.64 -12.72 6.18
C SER A 45 20.46 -11.82 5.26
N GLY A 46 20.32 -10.49 5.37
CA GLY A 46 21.08 -9.54 4.57
C GLY A 46 20.46 -9.23 3.21
N ALA A 47 21.28 -8.75 2.27
CA ALA A 47 20.80 -8.18 1.02
C ALA A 47 20.43 -9.22 -0.05
N ALA A 48 21.10 -10.37 -0.05
CA ALA A 48 20.93 -11.41 -1.06
C ALA A 48 21.08 -12.80 -0.44
N ALA A 49 19.95 -13.34 0.01
CA ALA A 49 19.92 -14.59 0.74
C ALA A 49 18.64 -15.38 0.46
N TYR A 50 18.72 -16.69 0.60
CA TYR A 50 17.57 -17.58 0.56
C TYR A 50 17.71 -18.74 1.56
N GLY A 51 16.59 -19.40 1.84
CA GLY A 51 16.57 -20.64 2.61
C GLY A 51 15.18 -21.29 2.59
N ILE A 52 15.15 -22.60 2.81
CA ILE A 52 13.92 -23.36 3.06
C ILE A 52 13.86 -23.71 4.53
N TYR A 53 12.73 -23.45 5.18
CA TYR A 53 12.52 -23.71 6.59
C TYR A 53 11.36 -24.68 6.81
N CYS A 54 11.49 -25.57 7.78
CA CYS A 54 10.41 -26.44 8.22
C CYS A 54 9.39 -25.62 9.03
N LEU A 55 8.13 -25.62 8.61
CA LEU A 55 7.00 -25.02 9.32
C LEU A 55 6.35 -26.02 10.29
N ASP A 56 6.21 -27.26 9.83
CA ASP A 56 5.59 -28.36 10.56
C ASP A 56 6.20 -29.66 10.03
N ALA A 57 6.97 -30.35 10.88
CA ALA A 57 7.66 -31.58 10.52
C ALA A 57 6.68 -32.75 10.36
N GLU A 58 5.62 -32.80 11.16
CA GLU A 58 4.61 -33.87 11.12
C GLU A 58 3.78 -33.76 9.84
N ALA A 59 3.37 -32.53 9.48
CA ALA A 59 2.61 -32.26 8.27
C ALA A 59 3.49 -32.11 7.01
N SER A 60 4.82 -32.26 7.12
CA SER A 60 5.79 -32.06 6.03
C SER A 60 5.59 -30.72 5.29
N ARG A 61 5.38 -29.65 6.06
CA ARG A 61 5.17 -28.29 5.54
C ARG A 61 6.44 -27.47 5.66
N TYR A 62 6.78 -26.79 4.59
CA TYR A 62 7.98 -25.96 4.48
C TYR A 62 7.63 -24.57 3.97
N VAL A 63 8.56 -23.64 4.14
CA VAL A 63 8.50 -22.31 3.52
C VAL A 63 9.82 -21.95 2.87
N PHE A 64 9.75 -21.54 1.61
CA PHE A 64 10.85 -20.93 0.89
C PHE A 64 10.84 -19.42 1.11
N LEU A 65 11.95 -18.89 1.62
CA LEU A 65 12.15 -17.46 1.88
C LEU A 65 13.37 -16.97 1.10
N ALA A 66 13.26 -15.78 0.52
CA ALA A 66 14.34 -15.18 -0.25
C ALA A 66 14.32 -13.65 -0.13
N THR A 67 15.49 -13.05 -0.32
CA THR A 67 15.74 -11.62 -0.24
C THR A 67 16.54 -11.13 -1.42
N VAL A 68 16.16 -9.98 -1.96
CA VAL A 68 16.86 -9.31 -3.04
C VAL A 68 16.97 -7.83 -2.74
N GLY A 69 18.19 -7.32 -2.66
CA GLY A 69 18.47 -5.96 -2.21
C GLY A 69 17.89 -5.67 -0.83
N GLY A 70 17.99 -6.61 0.11
CA GLY A 70 17.59 -6.42 1.53
C GLY A 70 16.09 -6.32 1.76
N LEU A 71 15.29 -6.68 0.77
CA LEU A 71 13.84 -6.74 0.85
C LEU A 71 13.36 -8.15 0.55
N PRO A 72 12.20 -8.58 1.10
CA PRO A 72 11.57 -9.83 0.72
C PRO A 72 11.40 -9.93 -0.81
N SER A 73 11.80 -11.05 -1.38
CA SER A 73 11.60 -11.35 -2.80
C SER A 73 10.12 -11.63 -3.08
N VAL A 74 9.62 -11.16 -4.22
CA VAL A 74 8.26 -11.48 -4.71
C VAL A 74 8.11 -12.96 -5.06
N MET A 75 9.21 -13.60 -5.47
CA MET A 75 9.26 -15.04 -5.75
C MET A 75 9.53 -15.87 -4.49
N GLY A 76 9.82 -15.22 -3.36
CA GLY A 76 9.92 -15.87 -2.06
C GLY A 76 8.58 -15.89 -1.32
N ASP A 77 8.60 -16.32 -0.05
CA ASP A 77 7.40 -16.46 0.78
C ASP A 77 6.41 -17.50 0.25
N VAL A 78 6.94 -18.63 -0.23
CA VAL A 78 6.15 -19.75 -0.76
C VAL A 78 6.11 -20.86 0.28
N ALA A 79 4.92 -21.15 0.83
CA ALA A 79 4.72 -22.22 1.80
C ALA A 79 4.04 -23.42 1.14
N GLY A 80 4.60 -24.62 1.30
CA GLY A 80 4.23 -25.79 0.52
C GLY A 80 4.80 -27.10 1.05
N THR A 81 4.75 -28.13 0.22
CA THR A 81 5.54 -29.36 0.42
C THR A 81 7.03 -29.10 0.12
N ALA A 82 7.87 -30.11 0.36
CA ALA A 82 9.29 -30.05 0.01
C ALA A 82 9.49 -29.81 -1.50
N GLU A 83 8.70 -30.47 -2.34
CA GLU A 83 8.76 -30.34 -3.80
C GLU A 83 8.32 -28.94 -4.25
N GLU A 84 7.21 -28.42 -3.71
CA GLU A 84 6.71 -27.09 -4.06
C GLU A 84 7.70 -25.99 -3.71
N THR A 85 8.31 -26.07 -2.52
CA THR A 85 9.31 -25.11 -2.06
C THR A 85 10.63 -25.26 -2.82
N GLY A 86 11.04 -26.48 -3.16
CA GLY A 86 12.19 -26.75 -4.03
C GLY A 86 12.00 -26.18 -5.44
N GLN A 87 10.84 -26.35 -6.05
CA GLN A 87 10.51 -25.73 -7.33
C GLN A 87 10.51 -24.20 -7.23
N ALA A 88 9.99 -23.62 -6.14
CA ALA A 88 10.02 -22.18 -5.92
C ALA A 88 11.45 -21.65 -5.86
N LEU A 89 12.34 -22.36 -5.17
CA LEU A 89 13.77 -22.06 -5.14
C LEU A 89 14.40 -22.11 -6.53
N GLN A 90 14.16 -23.17 -7.31
CA GLN A 90 14.71 -23.30 -8.66
C GLN A 90 14.25 -22.15 -9.56
N ARG A 91 12.96 -21.78 -9.51
CA ARG A 91 12.44 -20.61 -10.23
C ARG A 91 13.12 -19.33 -9.77
N PHE A 92 13.30 -19.13 -8.46
CA PHE A 92 13.97 -17.96 -7.93
C PHE A 92 15.40 -17.83 -8.47
N LEU A 93 16.18 -18.91 -8.44
CA LEU A 93 17.57 -18.92 -8.93
C LEU A 93 17.65 -18.73 -10.45
N ALA A 94 16.71 -19.29 -11.22
CA ALA A 94 16.67 -19.11 -12.66
C ALA A 94 16.36 -17.67 -13.09
N PHE A 95 15.54 -16.95 -12.32
CA PHE A 95 15.12 -15.58 -12.64
C PHE A 95 16.02 -14.49 -12.07
N ASN A 96 16.83 -14.79 -11.05
CA ASN A 96 17.65 -13.79 -10.37
C ASN A 96 19.14 -14.09 -10.61
N THR A 97 19.84 -13.15 -11.24
CA THR A 97 21.30 -13.22 -11.38
C THR A 97 21.96 -13.29 -10.02
N ALA A 98 22.95 -14.19 -9.88
CA ALA A 98 23.70 -14.32 -8.64
C ALA A 98 24.40 -13.00 -8.29
N PRO A 99 24.39 -12.56 -7.02
CA PRO A 99 25.12 -11.37 -6.58
C PRO A 99 26.63 -11.60 -6.68
N GLU A 100 27.40 -10.51 -6.63
CA GLU A 100 28.84 -10.58 -6.37
C GLU A 100 29.07 -11.26 -5.00
N GLY A 101 29.77 -12.40 -5.01
CA GLY A 101 29.94 -13.26 -3.81
C GLY A 101 28.89 -14.36 -3.63
N GLY A 102 27.92 -14.46 -4.56
CA GLY A 102 26.89 -15.50 -4.54
C GLY A 102 25.76 -15.25 -3.54
N TRP A 103 24.85 -16.22 -3.46
CA TRP A 103 23.73 -16.17 -2.54
C TRP A 103 24.13 -16.66 -1.15
N SER A 104 23.73 -15.93 -0.11
CA SER A 104 23.83 -16.44 1.26
C SER A 104 22.74 -17.47 1.53
N ILE A 105 23.13 -18.72 1.75
CA ILE A 105 22.22 -19.83 2.07
C ILE A 105 22.08 -19.91 3.59
N THR A 106 20.94 -19.49 4.14
CA THR A 106 20.73 -19.43 5.60
C THR A 106 20.03 -20.66 6.19
N SER A 107 19.50 -21.52 5.32
CA SER A 107 18.98 -22.84 5.69
C SER A 107 19.14 -23.78 4.49
N PRO A 108 19.84 -24.91 4.64
CA PRO A 108 20.05 -25.88 3.56
C PRO A 108 18.73 -26.50 3.07
N VAL A 109 18.69 -26.89 1.79
CA VAL A 109 17.52 -27.54 1.17
C VAL A 109 17.39 -28.99 1.62
N ASP A 110 18.52 -29.70 1.73
CA ASP A 110 18.54 -31.13 2.09
C ASP A 110 18.28 -31.36 3.59
N SER A 111 18.50 -30.32 4.41
CA SER A 111 18.25 -30.33 5.85
C SER A 111 17.65 -29.00 6.33
N PRO A 112 16.37 -28.72 5.99
CA PRO A 112 15.73 -27.46 6.35
C PRO A 112 15.69 -27.26 7.87
N LEU A 113 16.17 -26.10 8.32
CA LEU A 113 16.09 -25.69 9.71
C LEU A 113 14.63 -25.37 10.11
N PRO A 114 14.25 -25.51 11.39
CA PRO A 114 12.94 -25.06 11.88
C PRO A 114 12.77 -23.54 11.70
N TRP A 115 11.57 -23.10 11.34
CA TRP A 115 11.28 -21.66 11.17
C TRP A 115 11.49 -20.87 12.47
N GLU A 116 11.38 -21.52 13.63
CA GLU A 116 11.63 -20.96 14.95
C GLU A 116 13.03 -20.36 15.05
N THR A 117 14.01 -20.90 14.33
CA THR A 117 15.38 -20.36 14.28
C THR A 117 15.42 -18.91 13.78
N LEU A 118 14.47 -18.51 12.93
CA LEU A 118 14.33 -17.14 12.44
C LEU A 118 13.82 -16.18 13.52
N VAL A 119 13.06 -16.66 14.50
CA VAL A 119 12.45 -15.83 15.55
C VAL A 119 13.10 -15.97 16.92
N ALA A 120 13.75 -17.09 17.23
CA ALA A 120 14.33 -17.39 18.53
C ALA A 120 15.40 -16.37 18.96
N SER A 121 16.17 -15.84 18.00
CA SER A 121 17.18 -14.79 18.19
C SER A 121 16.76 -13.45 17.59
N ALA A 122 15.48 -13.29 17.20
CA ALA A 122 15.01 -12.03 16.66
C ALA A 122 14.79 -11.01 17.78
N ASP A 123 15.49 -9.88 17.70
CA ASP A 123 15.25 -8.75 18.58
C ASP A 123 13.79 -8.32 18.55
N ARG A 124 13.30 -7.79 19.68
CA ARG A 124 11.95 -7.20 19.78
C ARG A 124 11.67 -6.19 18.67
N ARG A 125 12.70 -5.47 18.20
CA ARG A 125 12.61 -4.53 17.08
C ARG A 125 12.31 -5.22 15.75
N VAL A 126 12.97 -6.35 15.47
CA VAL A 126 12.74 -7.16 14.26
C VAL A 126 11.31 -7.69 14.27
N LEU A 127 10.86 -8.27 15.39
CA LEU A 127 9.50 -8.78 15.53
C LEU A 127 8.46 -7.67 15.38
N ALA A 128 8.64 -6.53 16.05
CA ALA A 128 7.74 -5.39 15.93
C ALA A 128 7.66 -4.87 14.48
N ALA A 129 8.77 -4.86 13.76
CA ALA A 129 8.87 -4.42 12.37
C ALA A 129 8.41 -5.48 11.34
N SER A 130 8.12 -6.70 11.79
CA SER A 130 7.55 -7.81 10.99
C SER A 130 6.09 -8.10 11.34
N ARG A 131 5.50 -7.33 12.27
CA ARG A 131 4.11 -7.49 12.70
C ARG A 131 3.14 -7.05 11.61
N LEU A 132 2.22 -7.93 11.25
CA LEU A 132 1.13 -7.63 10.33
C LEU A 132 0.05 -6.79 11.03
N ARG A 133 -0.49 -5.80 10.33
CA ARG A 133 -1.54 -4.91 10.85
C ARG A 133 -2.82 -5.09 10.05
N PRO A 134 -4.00 -5.03 10.68
CA PRO A 134 -5.27 -4.98 9.96
C PRO A 134 -5.26 -3.83 8.97
N VAL A 135 -5.72 -4.09 7.75
CA VAL A 135 -6.00 -3.05 6.77
C VAL A 135 -7.19 -2.27 7.32
N ARG A 136 -6.98 -1.03 7.75
CA ARG A 136 -8.09 -0.13 8.05
C ARG A 136 -8.86 0.05 6.74
N GLN A 137 -10.09 -0.46 6.70
CA GLN A 137 -11.03 -0.08 5.64
C GLN A 137 -11.16 1.44 5.76
N GLY A 138 -10.82 2.16 4.69
CA GLY A 138 -10.94 3.62 4.67
C GLY A 138 -12.37 4.06 5.02
N ILE A 139 -12.54 5.35 5.30
CA ILE A 139 -13.86 5.94 5.47
C ILE A 139 -14.69 5.56 4.24
N ARG A 140 -15.83 4.89 4.45
CA ARG A 140 -16.69 4.47 3.34
C ARG A 140 -17.19 5.74 2.64
N PRO A 141 -17.04 5.88 1.31
CA PRO A 141 -17.45 7.10 0.61
C PRO A 141 -18.93 7.41 0.84
N LEU A 142 -19.77 6.39 1.03
CA LEU A 142 -21.18 6.56 1.40
C LEU A 142 -21.39 7.35 2.69
N SER A 143 -20.55 7.13 3.72
CA SER A 143 -20.64 7.86 4.99
C SER A 143 -20.24 9.33 4.82
N VAL A 144 -19.28 9.62 3.95
CA VAL A 144 -18.88 11.00 3.60
C VAL A 144 -19.99 11.69 2.82
N VAL A 145 -20.54 11.02 1.80
CA VAL A 145 -21.64 11.55 0.98
C VAL A 145 -22.89 11.77 1.84
N ALA A 146 -23.24 10.84 2.71
CA ALA A 146 -24.37 11.01 3.64
C ALA A 146 -24.14 12.17 4.62
N GLY A 147 -22.92 12.32 5.13
CA GLY A 147 -22.55 13.45 5.99
C GLY A 147 -22.66 14.79 5.26
N LEU A 148 -22.14 14.87 4.02
CA LEU A 148 -22.25 16.07 3.18
C LEU A 148 -23.71 16.37 2.80
N ALA A 149 -24.52 15.35 2.50
CA ALA A 149 -25.93 15.52 2.20
C ALA A 149 -26.73 16.02 3.43
N LEU A 150 -26.43 15.49 4.62
CA LEU A 150 -27.04 15.97 5.87
C LEU A 150 -26.63 17.42 6.19
N LEU A 151 -25.36 17.77 5.99
CA LEU A 151 -24.89 19.15 6.16
C LEU A 151 -25.53 20.10 5.14
N GLY A 152 -25.66 19.69 3.89
CA GLY A 152 -26.34 20.46 2.85
C GLY A 152 -27.82 20.66 3.13
N ALA A 153 -28.52 19.62 3.58
CA ALA A 153 -29.93 19.70 3.98
C ALA A 153 -30.13 20.60 5.20
N ALA A 154 -29.24 20.53 6.19
CA ALA A 154 -29.27 21.42 7.35
C ALA A 154 -29.01 22.88 6.95
N ALA A 155 -28.02 23.13 6.09
CA ALA A 155 -27.72 24.47 5.59
C ALA A 155 -28.88 25.05 4.75
N PHE A 156 -29.56 24.22 3.96
CA PHE A 156 -30.76 24.62 3.22
C PHE A 156 -31.91 24.97 4.17
N TRP A 157 -32.18 24.15 5.18
CA TRP A 157 -33.24 24.41 6.17
C TRP A 157 -32.96 25.63 7.05
N LEU A 158 -31.69 25.91 7.34
CA LEU A 158 -31.28 27.08 8.11
C LEU A 158 -31.04 28.32 7.24
N TRP A 159 -31.30 28.25 5.94
CA TRP A 159 -31.09 29.38 5.03
C TRP A 159 -32.11 30.48 5.34
N PRO A 160 -31.67 31.70 5.70
CA PRO A 160 -32.58 32.80 5.95
C PRO A 160 -33.27 33.22 4.64
N GLU A 161 -34.60 33.26 4.62
CA GLU A 161 -35.38 33.64 3.43
C GLU A 161 -35.38 35.16 3.18
N ASP A 162 -35.07 35.97 4.19
CA ASP A 162 -35.03 37.42 4.07
C ASP A 162 -33.60 37.92 3.81
N VAL A 163 -33.19 37.90 2.55
CA VAL A 163 -32.09 38.73 2.06
C VAL A 163 -32.62 39.70 1.00
N GLU A 164 -33.72 40.37 1.32
CA GLU A 164 -34.23 41.48 0.52
C GLU A 164 -34.13 42.75 1.35
N ASP A 165 -32.92 43.28 1.40
CA ASP A 165 -32.70 44.73 1.56
C ASP A 165 -31.45 45.09 0.75
N ALA A 166 -31.55 44.89 -0.56
CA ALA A 166 -30.68 45.60 -1.47
C ALA A 166 -31.19 47.06 -1.51
N PRO A 167 -30.41 48.07 -1.08
CA PRO A 167 -30.85 49.45 -1.22
C PRO A 167 -31.07 49.74 -2.71
N PRO A 168 -32.10 50.51 -3.08
CA PRO A 168 -32.34 50.84 -4.47
C PRO A 168 -31.10 51.54 -5.02
N ILE A 169 -30.43 50.90 -5.98
CA ILE A 169 -29.37 51.54 -6.75
C ILE A 169 -30.01 52.75 -7.43
N LEU A 170 -29.69 53.93 -6.90
CA LEU A 170 -29.94 55.22 -7.51
C LEU A 170 -29.47 55.11 -8.96
N SER A 171 -30.42 55.05 -9.87
CA SER A 171 -30.18 55.08 -11.30
C SER A 171 -29.76 56.51 -11.63
N ASP A 172 -28.48 56.81 -11.40
CA ASP A 172 -27.87 58.03 -11.87
C ASP A 172 -28.00 58.05 -13.39
N VAL A 173 -28.77 59.04 -13.83
CA VAL A 173 -29.00 59.43 -15.20
C VAL A 173 -27.64 59.62 -15.88
N ILE A 174 -27.24 58.69 -16.74
CA ILE A 174 -26.15 58.91 -17.68
C ILE A 174 -26.73 59.84 -18.76
N PRO A 175 -26.25 61.10 -18.91
CA PRO A 175 -26.65 61.91 -20.03
C PRO A 175 -26.16 61.23 -21.31
N ALA A 176 -27.10 60.89 -22.20
CA ALA A 176 -26.81 60.32 -23.50
C ALA A 176 -25.84 61.22 -24.25
N THR A 177 -24.61 60.77 -24.45
CA THR A 177 -23.65 61.43 -25.33
C THR A 177 -24.14 61.21 -26.76
N PRO A 178 -24.40 62.26 -27.56
CA PRO A 178 -24.85 62.06 -28.93
C PRO A 178 -23.75 61.34 -29.74
N VAL A 179 -24.16 60.27 -30.43
CA VAL A 179 -23.29 59.48 -31.31
C VAL A 179 -22.69 60.41 -32.39
N PRO A 180 -21.35 60.54 -32.51
CA PRO A 180 -20.76 61.37 -33.54
C PRO A 180 -21.03 60.79 -34.93
N ALA A 181 -21.38 61.67 -35.88
CA ALA A 181 -21.72 61.30 -37.26
C ALA A 181 -20.56 60.56 -37.95
N PRO A 182 -20.85 59.54 -38.79
CA PRO A 182 -19.82 58.72 -39.42
C PRO A 182 -18.93 59.56 -40.33
N VAL A 183 -17.63 59.58 -40.02
CA VAL A 183 -16.60 60.21 -40.85
C VAL A 183 -16.31 59.30 -42.04
N TYR A 184 -16.81 59.67 -43.21
CA TYR A 184 -16.45 59.01 -44.47
C TYR A 184 -15.07 59.48 -44.93
N LEU A 185 -14.07 58.61 -44.78
CA LEU A 185 -12.77 58.78 -45.42
C LEU A 185 -12.87 58.32 -46.88
N PRO A 186 -12.34 59.07 -47.86
CA PRO A 186 -12.32 58.61 -49.25
C PRO A 186 -11.46 57.34 -49.35
N HIS A 187 -12.07 56.25 -49.83
CA HIS A 187 -11.40 54.97 -49.99
C HIS A 187 -10.48 55.02 -51.24
N PRO A 188 -9.23 54.53 -51.18
CA PRO A 188 -8.20 54.88 -52.15
C PRO A 188 -8.13 53.99 -53.40
N TRP A 189 -9.25 53.43 -53.88
CA TRP A 189 -9.26 52.68 -55.16
C TRP A 189 -10.63 52.83 -55.83
N LYS A 190 -10.62 53.22 -57.12
CA LYS A 190 -11.79 53.20 -58.01
C LYS A 190 -12.22 51.76 -58.30
#